data_AF-A0A6B0WTG2-F1
#
_entry.id   AF-A0A6B0WTG2-F1
#
_cell.length_a   1.000
_cell.length_b   1.000
_cell.length_c   1.000
_cell.angle_alpha   90.00
_cell.angle_beta   90.00
_cell.angle_gamma   90.00
#
_symmetry.space_group_name_H-M   'P 1'
#
loop_
_entity.id
_entity.type
_entity.pdbx_description
1 polymer ?
#
loop_
_entity_poly.entity_id
_entity_poly.type
_entity_poly.pdbx_seq_one_letter_code
_entity_poly.pdbx_strand_id
1 'polypeptide(L)'
;MTSSDARIIAESADPYSTTRKAHLDYHKLNRERGKFSCQLKIRIRYEHYIGTWFEYLKVSRKEMGFILEGTGWQISRFIPETGSVYVAIIEKN
;
A
#
# COMPACT_ATOMS: atom_id res chain seq x y z
N MET A 1 -7.12 -6.24 21.85
CA MET A 1 -6.15 -7.23 21.31
C MET A 1 -6.89 -8.17 20.38
N THR A 2 -6.29 -8.59 19.26
CA THR A 2 -6.85 -9.64 18.38
C THR A 2 -6.57 -11.03 18.95
N SER A 3 -7.27 -12.07 18.49
CA SER A 3 -7.02 -13.46 18.89
C SER A 3 -5.64 -13.96 18.44
N SER A 4 -5.19 -15.10 18.98
CA SER A 4 -3.90 -15.72 18.62
C SER A 4 -3.88 -16.29 17.19
N ASP A 5 -5.06 -16.68 16.68
CA ASP A 5 -5.27 -17.22 15.33
C ASP A 5 -5.75 -16.15 14.33
N ALA A 6 -5.70 -14.86 14.71
CA ALA A 6 -6.15 -13.77 13.87
C ALA A 6 -5.34 -13.67 12.58
N ARG A 7 -6.04 -13.38 11.48
CA ARG A 7 -5.46 -13.11 10.17
C ARG A 7 -5.89 -11.74 9.65
N ILE A 8 -4.99 -11.06 8.96
CA ILE A 8 -5.28 -9.88 8.14
C ILE A 8 -5.16 -10.29 6.68
N ILE A 9 -6.19 -9.97 5.89
CA ILE A 9 -6.20 -10.13 4.44
C ILE A 9 -6.13 -8.73 3.85
N ALA A 10 -4.99 -8.37 3.29
CA ALA A 10 -4.73 -7.02 2.81
C ALA A 10 -4.41 -7.02 1.31
N GLU A 11 -5.26 -6.38 0.52
CA GLU A 11 -4.98 -6.11 -0.89
C GLU A 11 -4.11 -4.84 -1.03
N SER A 12 -3.14 -4.88 -1.94
CA SER A 12 -2.35 -3.73 -2.36
C SER A 12 -1.98 -3.87 -3.84
N ALA A 13 -1.34 -2.84 -4.39
CA ALA A 13 -0.80 -2.90 -5.75
C ALA A 13 0.68 -2.49 -5.79
N ASP A 14 1.45 -3.21 -6.58
CA ASP A 14 2.84 -2.87 -6.88
C ASP A 14 2.90 -1.56 -7.69
N PRO A 15 3.44 -0.49 -7.10
CA PRO A 15 3.43 0.81 -7.76
C PRO A 15 4.46 0.93 -8.89
N TYR A 16 5.40 0.00 -9.01
CA TYR A 16 6.54 0.09 -9.93
C TYR A 16 6.24 -0.46 -11.33
N SER A 17 5.03 -0.96 -11.56
CA SER A 17 4.57 -1.45 -12.87
C SER A 17 4.17 -0.33 -13.85
N THR A 18 4.10 0.93 -13.40
CA THR A 18 3.65 2.05 -14.22
C THR A 18 4.76 2.68 -15.06
N THR A 19 4.46 3.02 -16.31
CA THR A 19 5.36 3.74 -17.22
C THR A 19 4.95 5.21 -17.42
N ARG A 20 3.88 5.67 -16.76
CA ARG A 20 3.35 7.02 -16.92
C ARG A 20 4.28 8.03 -16.24
N LYS A 21 4.83 8.98 -17.01
CA LYS A 21 5.76 9.99 -16.50
C LYS A 21 5.25 10.72 -15.25
N ALA A 22 3.98 11.13 -15.24
CA ALA A 22 3.38 11.82 -14.09
C ALA A 22 3.44 10.98 -12.79
N HIS A 23 3.26 9.66 -12.88
CA HIS A 23 3.39 8.78 -11.72
C HIS A 23 4.84 8.67 -11.28
N LEU A 24 5.78 8.51 -12.23
CA LEU A 24 7.21 8.41 -11.94
C LEU A 24 7.77 9.68 -11.30
N ASP A 25 7.36 10.85 -11.78
CA ASP A 25 7.72 12.15 -11.21
C ASP A 25 7.18 12.27 -9.77
N TYR A 26 5.94 11.86 -9.53
CA TYR A 26 5.35 11.86 -8.18
C TYR A 26 6.05 10.86 -7.24
N HIS A 27 6.39 9.66 -7.73
CA HIS A 27 7.17 8.68 -6.97
C HIS A 27 8.54 9.24 -6.58
N LYS A 28 9.22 9.94 -7.50
CA LYS A 28 10.50 10.61 -7.22
C LYS A 28 10.34 11.66 -6.12
N LEU A 29 9.35 12.54 -6.25
CA LEU A 29 9.06 13.57 -5.24
C LEU A 29 8.77 12.97 -3.86
N ASN A 30 8.05 11.85 -3.81
CA ASN A 30 7.79 11.13 -2.56
C ASN A 30 9.08 10.61 -1.93
N ARG A 31 9.94 9.95 -2.71
CA ARG A 31 11.22 9.44 -2.22
C ARG A 31 12.14 10.55 -1.72
N GLU A 32 12.20 11.69 -2.41
CA GLU A 32 12.95 12.88 -1.97
C GLU A 32 12.45 13.43 -0.62
N ARG A 33 11.19 13.15 -0.27
CA ARG A 33 10.56 13.52 1.02
C ARG A 33 10.59 12.41 2.06
N GLY A 34 11.29 11.30 1.80
CA GLY A 34 11.33 10.14 2.69
C GLY A 34 10.02 9.35 2.76
N LYS A 35 9.12 9.51 1.77
CA LYS A 35 7.87 8.75 1.66
C LYS A 35 8.03 7.53 0.75
N PHE A 36 7.15 6.55 0.91
CA PHE A 36 6.99 5.47 -0.08
C PHE A 36 6.56 6.02 -1.43
N SER A 37 7.03 5.40 -2.52
CA SER A 37 6.79 5.87 -3.89
C SER A 37 5.30 6.13 -4.15
N CYS A 38 4.41 5.22 -3.73
CA CYS A 38 2.96 5.34 -3.92
C CYS A 38 2.20 5.73 -2.65
N GLN A 39 2.79 6.57 -1.81
CA GLN A 39 2.06 7.28 -0.77
C GLN A 39 1.35 8.49 -1.41
N LEU A 40 0.10 8.28 -1.83
CA LEU A 40 -0.70 9.27 -2.55
C LEU A 40 -1.35 10.24 -1.55
N LYS A 41 -1.46 11.51 -1.92
CA LYS A 41 -2.34 12.47 -1.24
C LYS A 41 -3.54 12.74 -2.14
N ILE A 42 -4.69 12.21 -1.78
CA ILE A 42 -5.92 12.27 -2.58
C ILE A 42 -7.05 12.92 -1.80
N ARG A 43 -8.04 13.43 -2.53
CA ARG A 43 -9.35 13.79 -1.98
C ARG A 43 -10.42 13.31 -2.94
N ILE A 44 -11.59 13.02 -2.41
CA ILE A 44 -12.73 12.59 -3.21
C ILE A 44 -13.62 13.81 -3.47
N ARG A 45 -14.04 13.96 -4.72
CA ARG A 45 -15.06 14.93 -5.13
C ARG A 45 -16.17 14.18 -5.84
N TYR A 46 -17.41 14.43 -5.44
CA TYR A 46 -18.60 13.91 -6.08
C TYR A 46 -19.59 15.05 -6.28
N GLU A 47 -19.82 15.43 -7.54
CA GLU A 47 -20.61 16.60 -7.91
C GLU A 47 -20.18 17.87 -7.15
N HIS A 48 -21.04 18.35 -6.25
CA HIS A 48 -20.84 19.53 -5.40
C HIS A 48 -20.16 19.23 -4.07
N TYR A 49 -19.97 17.96 -3.70
CA TYR A 49 -19.34 17.54 -2.46
C TYR A 49 -17.83 17.37 -2.63
N ILE A 50 -17.06 18.02 -1.76
CA ILE A 50 -15.60 17.94 -1.74
C ILE A 50 -15.16 17.44 -0.36
N GLY A 51 -14.56 16.26 -0.33
CA GLY A 51 -13.96 15.69 0.87
C GLY A 51 -12.60 16.32 1.22
N THR A 52 -12.14 16.05 2.44
CA THR A 52 -10.80 16.44 2.89
C THR A 52 -9.72 15.66 2.15
N TRP A 53 -8.51 16.23 2.12
CA TRP A 53 -7.33 15.49 1.68
C TRP A 53 -6.98 14.39 2.70
N PHE A 54 -6.60 13.22 2.20
CA PHE A 54 -6.08 12.12 3.00
C PHE A 54 -4.95 11.41 2.26
N GLU A 55 -4.13 10.68 3.01
CA GLU A 55 -3.06 9.86 2.46
C GLU A 55 -3.60 8.47 2.15
N TYR A 56 -3.28 7.94 0.97
CA TYR A 56 -3.64 6.60 0.54
C TYR A 56 -2.41 5.87 0.06
N LEU A 57 -2.05 4.79 0.75
CA LEU A 57 -0.80 4.07 0.55
C LEU A 57 -1.03 2.81 -0.27
N LYS A 58 -0.21 2.62 -1.30
CA LYS A 58 -0.01 1.35 -1.98
C LYS A 58 1.45 0.95 -1.90
N VAL A 59 1.70 -0.33 -1.68
CA VAL A 59 3.04 -0.87 -1.48
C VAL A 59 3.27 -2.12 -2.30
N SER A 60 4.49 -2.27 -2.80
CA SER A 60 5.01 -3.54 -3.32
C SER A 60 5.05 -4.61 -2.23
N ARG A 61 5.19 -5.88 -2.63
CA ARG A 61 5.31 -7.00 -1.68
C ARG A 61 6.49 -6.83 -0.71
N LYS A 62 7.59 -6.23 -1.18
CA LYS A 62 8.78 -5.94 -0.37
C LYS A 62 8.49 -4.85 0.66
N GLU A 63 7.84 -3.76 0.25
CA GLU A 63 7.46 -2.68 1.14
C GLU A 63 6.40 -3.11 2.18
N MET A 64 5.49 -4.01 1.82
CA MET A 64 4.59 -4.65 2.79
C MET A 64 5.37 -5.38 3.89
N GLY A 65 6.43 -6.11 3.52
CA GLY A 65 7.34 -6.73 4.49
C GLY A 65 7.94 -5.71 5.45
N PHE A 66 8.50 -4.61 4.92
CA PHE A 66 9.07 -3.55 5.74
C PHE A 66 8.07 -2.89 6.70
N ILE A 67 6.82 -2.73 6.29
CA ILE A 67 5.76 -2.15 7.14
C ILE A 67 5.44 -3.07 8.33
N LEU A 68 5.57 -4.39 8.18
CA LEU A 68 5.23 -5.36 9.21
C LEU A 68 6.36 -5.61 10.20
N GLU A 69 7.58 -5.17 9.91
CA GLU A 69 8.72 -5.30 10.81
C GLU A 69 8.43 -4.67 12.19
N GLY A 70 8.68 -5.44 13.26
CA GLY A 70 8.44 -5.00 14.64
C GLY A 70 6.97 -4.94 15.07
N THR A 71 6.01 -5.27 14.19
CA THR A 71 4.57 -5.20 14.53
C THR A 71 4.04 -6.44 15.25
N GLY A 72 4.81 -7.53 15.29
CA GLY A 72 4.33 -8.84 15.76
C GLY A 72 3.46 -9.58 14.74
N TRP A 73 3.42 -9.10 13.50
CA TRP A 73 2.75 -9.74 12.37
C TRP A 73 3.77 -10.09 11.29
N GLN A 74 3.48 -11.15 10.55
CA GLN A 74 4.29 -11.64 9.44
C GLN A 74 3.43 -11.99 8.24
N ILE A 75 4.02 -11.88 7.05
CA ILE A 75 3.40 -12.35 5.82
C ILE A 75 3.50 -13.88 5.79
N SER A 76 2.34 -14.54 5.79
CA SER A 76 2.23 -15.99 5.60
C SER A 76 2.39 -16.37 4.13
N ARG A 77 1.67 -15.65 3.25
CA ARG A 77 1.78 -15.80 1.80
C ARG A 77 1.19 -14.63 1.04
N PHE A 78 1.57 -14.50 -0.22
CA PHE A 78 0.90 -13.63 -1.18
C PHE A 78 0.05 -14.44 -2.13
N ILE A 79 -1.15 -13.94 -2.43
CA ILE A 79 -2.00 -14.42 -3.52
C ILE A 79 -1.80 -13.44 -4.68
N PRO A 80 -1.28 -13.90 -5.83
CA PRO A 80 -1.15 -13.05 -7.00
C PRO A 80 -2.54 -12.77 -7.60
N GLU A 81 -2.76 -11.53 -8.04
CA GLU A 81 -3.90 -11.19 -8.89
C GLU A 81 -3.42 -10.73 -10.28
N THR A 82 -4.37 -10.34 -11.13
CA THR A 82 -4.06 -9.80 -12.46
C THR A 82 -3.43 -8.41 -12.36
N GLY A 83 -2.44 -8.13 -13.22
CA GLY A 83 -1.75 -6.85 -13.27
C GLY A 83 -0.86 -6.60 -12.06
N SER A 84 -0.96 -5.41 -11.46
CA SER A 84 -0.11 -4.99 -10.33
C SER A 84 -0.66 -5.38 -8.96
N VAL A 85 -1.88 -5.90 -8.89
CA VAL A 85 -2.59 -6.16 -7.63
C VAL A 85 -2.13 -7.48 -7.00
N TYR A 86 -2.12 -7.53 -5.68
CA TYR A 86 -1.90 -8.75 -4.91
C TYR A 86 -2.62 -8.67 -3.57
N VAL A 87 -2.86 -9.83 -2.97
CA VAL A 87 -3.36 -9.95 -1.60
C VAL A 87 -2.29 -10.56 -0.70
N ALA A 88 -2.03 -9.96 0.44
CA ALA A 88 -1.19 -10.50 1.50
C ALA A 88 -2.07 -11.20 2.55
N ILE A 89 -1.73 -12.45 2.87
CA ILE A 89 -2.23 -13.12 4.06
C ILE A 89 -1.21 -12.90 5.16
N ILE A 90 -1.61 -12.18 6.20
CA ILE A 90 -0.76 -11.75 7.30
C ILE A 90 -1.27 -12.39 8.59
N GLU A 91 -0.37 -13.01 9.34
CA GLU A 91 -0.65 -13.77 10.56
C GLU A 91 0.18 -13.20 11.71
N LYS A 92 -0.22 -13.48 12.95
CA LYS A 92 0.63 -13.16 14.11
C LYS A 92 1.88 -14.03 14.12
N ASN A 93 2.96 -13.47 14.66
CA ASN A 93 4.14 -14.22 15.07
C ASN A 93 3.86 -15.05 16.32
#